data_AF-A0A672YQN5-F1
#
_entry.id   AF-A0A672YQN5-F1
#
_cell.length_a   1.000
_cell.length_b   1.000
_cell.length_c   1.000
_cell.angle_alpha   90.00
_cell.angle_beta   90.00
_cell.angle_gamma   90.00
#
_symmetry.space_group_name_H-M   'P 1'
#
loop_
_entity.id
_entity.type
_entity.pdbx_description
1 polymer ?
#
loop_
_entity_poly.entity_id
_entity_poly.type
_entity_poly.pdbx_seq_one_letter_code
_entity_poly.pdbx_strand_id
1 'polypeptide(L)'
;MKNRIQFGFVLVYSLVSYFYPCSAFYLPGLAPVSFCEDGKGAEDCQTEIQLYVNRLDSVESVLPYEYDMFDFCKDAKEIRPSENLGQVLFGERIESSPYKFKFKDDIKCKTVCTIGFFACFWFVNKIYSVVKVD
;
A
#
# COMPACT_ATOMS: atom_id res chain seq x y z
N MET A 1 -25.77 -57.99 -11.19
CA MET A 1 -26.27 -56.62 -10.92
C MET A 1 -25.28 -55.64 -11.53
N LYS A 2 -25.59 -55.05 -12.70
CA LYS A 2 -24.70 -54.14 -13.41
C LYS A 2 -25.34 -52.76 -13.39
N ASN A 3 -24.84 -51.87 -12.53
CA ASN A 3 -25.34 -50.51 -12.36
C ASN A 3 -25.14 -49.75 -13.68
N ARG A 4 -26.22 -49.61 -14.46
CA ARG A 4 -26.25 -48.69 -15.61
C ARG A 4 -26.34 -47.26 -15.05
N ILE A 5 -25.19 -46.67 -14.80
CA ILE A 5 -25.04 -45.25 -14.48
C ILE A 5 -25.69 -44.47 -15.63
N GLN A 6 -26.73 -43.68 -15.33
CA GLN A 6 -27.46 -42.90 -16.32
C GLN A 6 -26.57 -41.79 -16.88
N PHE A 7 -25.92 -42.05 -18.01
CA PHE A 7 -25.13 -41.09 -18.79
C PHE A 7 -25.87 -39.76 -19.05
N GLY A 8 -27.20 -39.81 -19.17
CA GLY A 8 -28.04 -38.61 -19.34
C GLY A 8 -28.02 -37.67 -18.12
N PHE A 9 -27.99 -38.21 -16.90
CA PHE A 9 -27.89 -37.38 -15.69
C PHE A 9 -26.52 -36.71 -15.59
N VAL A 10 -25.45 -37.42 -15.97
CA VAL A 10 -24.08 -36.86 -15.98
C VAL A 10 -23.97 -35.71 -16.97
N LEU A 11 -24.56 -35.84 -18.17
CA LEU A 11 -24.59 -34.79 -19.18
C LEU A 11 -25.37 -33.55 -18.73
N VAL A 12 -26.52 -33.74 -18.07
CA VAL A 12 -27.32 -32.64 -17.53
C VAL A 12 -26.56 -31.89 -16.42
N TYR A 13 -25.93 -32.60 -15.48
CA TYR A 13 -25.12 -31.97 -14.43
C TYR A 13 -23.89 -31.22 -15.00
N SER A 14 -23.24 -31.76 -16.04
CA SER A 14 -22.13 -31.08 -16.71
C SER A 14 -22.56 -29.80 -17.43
N LEU A 15 -23.76 -29.79 -18.03
CA LEU A 15 -24.30 -28.60 -18.68
C LEU A 15 -24.70 -27.52 -17.67
N VAL A 16 -25.30 -27.90 -16.55
CA VAL A 16 -25.68 -26.97 -15.47
C VAL A 16 -24.45 -26.30 -14.83
N SER A 17 -23.33 -27.02 -14.71
CA SER A 17 -22.07 -26.45 -14.21
C SER A 17 -21.48 -25.37 -15.13
N TYR A 18 -21.79 -25.36 -16.43
CA TYR A 18 -21.21 -24.42 -17.39
C TYR A 18 -21.91 -23.05 -17.37
N PHE A 19 -23.15 -22.99 -16.86
CA PHE A 19 -23.95 -21.76 -16.78
C PHE A 19 -23.79 -21.00 -15.46
N TYR A 20 -22.89 -21.44 -14.57
CA TYR A 20 -22.63 -20.69 -13.34
C TYR A 20 -21.86 -19.40 -13.66
N PRO A 21 -22.41 -18.21 -13.35
CA PRO A 21 -21.66 -16.97 -13.47
C PRO A 21 -20.53 -17.00 -12.45
N CYS A 22 -19.29 -16.99 -12.94
CA CYS A 22 -18.11 -16.86 -12.09
C CYS A 22 -17.98 -15.38 -11.70
N SER A 23 -18.23 -15.06 -10.42
CA SER A 23 -17.93 -13.74 -9.89
C SER A 23 -16.43 -13.63 -9.66
N ALA A 24 -15.74 -12.90 -10.54
CA ALA A 24 -14.35 -12.51 -10.32
C ALA A 24 -14.35 -11.15 -9.64
N PHE A 25 -13.86 -11.10 -8.41
CA PHE A 25 -13.62 -9.85 -7.69
C PHE A 25 -12.12 -9.57 -7.72
N TYR A 26 -11.74 -8.39 -8.22
CA TYR A 26 -10.38 -7.91 -8.05
C TYR A 26 -10.18 -7.55 -6.58
N LEU A 27 -9.12 -8.06 -5.97
CA LEU A 27 -8.78 -7.62 -4.63
C LEU A 27 -8.44 -6.12 -4.67
N PRO A 28 -9.08 -5.29 -3.84
CA PRO A 28 -8.72 -3.89 -3.70
C PRO A 28 -7.23 -3.79 -3.30
N GLY A 29 -6.51 -2.86 -3.93
CA GLY A 29 -5.06 -2.68 -3.73
C GLY A 29 -4.15 -3.46 -4.68
N LEU A 30 -4.69 -4.17 -5.69
CA LEU A 30 -3.88 -4.80 -6.76
C LEU A 30 -3.93 -4.06 -8.10
N ALA A 31 -4.89 -3.14 -8.29
CA ALA A 31 -5.03 -2.42 -9.55
C ALA A 31 -3.85 -1.43 -9.72
N PRO A 32 -3.19 -1.42 -10.88
CA PRO A 32 -2.07 -0.51 -11.11
C PRO A 32 -2.57 0.93 -11.18
N VAL A 33 -1.91 1.82 -10.43
CA VAL A 33 -2.14 3.28 -10.52
C VAL A 33 -1.20 3.84 -11.58
N SER A 34 -1.75 4.63 -12.50
CA SER A 34 -0.96 5.30 -13.54
C SER A 34 -0.62 6.72 -13.11
N PHE A 35 0.64 7.12 -13.30
CA PHE A 35 1.14 8.45 -12.98
C PHE A 35 1.50 9.23 -14.25
N CYS A 36 1.05 10.48 -14.34
CA CYS A 36 1.22 11.34 -15.53
C CYS A 36 1.80 12.70 -15.16
N GLU A 37 2.40 13.36 -16.16
CA GLU A 37 2.79 14.77 -16.05
C GLU A 37 1.54 15.66 -15.90
N ASP A 38 1.70 16.78 -15.19
CA ASP A 38 0.65 17.78 -15.00
C ASP A 38 0.13 18.25 -16.38
N GLY A 39 -1.18 18.03 -16.63
CA GLY A 39 -1.87 18.49 -17.83
C GLY A 39 -1.86 17.53 -19.04
N LYS A 40 -1.33 16.31 -18.92
CA LYS A 40 -1.28 15.32 -20.03
C LYS A 40 -1.98 13.97 -19.74
N GLY A 41 -2.83 13.90 -18.70
CA GLY A 41 -3.45 12.64 -18.25
C GLY A 41 -4.85 12.38 -18.83
N ALA A 42 -5.16 11.09 -19.01
CA ALA A 42 -6.54 10.60 -19.09
C ALA A 42 -7.22 10.71 -17.70
N GLU A 43 -8.54 10.53 -17.67
CA GLU A 43 -9.39 10.69 -16.46
C GLU A 43 -9.06 9.77 -15.27
N ASP A 44 -8.21 8.74 -15.45
CA ASP A 44 -7.74 7.81 -14.40
C ASP A 44 -6.21 7.91 -14.12
N CYS A 45 -5.60 9.06 -14.42
CA CYS A 45 -4.16 9.28 -14.20
C CYS A 45 -3.90 10.30 -13.09
N GLN A 46 -3.03 9.95 -12.14
CA GLN A 46 -2.68 10.81 -11.00
C GLN A 46 -1.36 11.55 -11.26
N THR A 47 -1.25 12.82 -10.86
CA THR A 47 0.03 13.55 -10.96
C THR A 47 0.82 13.55 -9.66
N GLU A 48 0.11 13.62 -8.53
CA GLU A 48 0.71 13.70 -7.20
C GLU A 48 0.96 12.29 -6.66
N ILE A 49 2.18 12.05 -6.20
CA ILE A 49 2.60 10.80 -5.56
C ILE A 49 2.73 11.09 -4.07
N GLN A 50 1.78 10.56 -3.30
CA GLN A 50 1.82 10.60 -1.84
C GLN A 50 2.74 9.48 -1.35
N LEU A 51 3.74 9.81 -0.52
CA LEU A 51 4.54 8.78 0.16
C LEU A 51 3.94 8.39 1.49
N TYR A 52 4.08 7.11 1.80
CA TYR A 52 3.70 6.54 3.08
C TYR A 52 4.93 6.11 3.86
N VAL A 53 4.79 6.08 5.17
CA VAL A 53 5.81 5.60 6.09
C VAL A 53 5.26 4.41 6.86
N ASN A 54 6.14 3.48 7.18
CA ASN A 54 5.83 2.34 8.02
C ASN A 54 6.57 2.50 9.35
N ARG A 55 6.66 1.42 10.11
CA ARG A 55 7.48 1.32 11.31
C ARG A 55 8.97 1.59 11.04
N LEU A 56 9.66 2.03 12.07
CA LEU A 56 11.06 2.41 12.09
C LEU A 56 11.91 1.23 12.57
N ASP A 57 12.87 0.82 11.75
CA ASP A 57 13.79 -0.25 12.11
C ASP A 57 15.10 0.32 12.70
N SER A 58 15.60 -0.36 13.73
CA SER A 58 16.83 -0.01 14.43
C SER A 58 17.77 -1.21 14.51
N VAL A 59 19.08 -0.95 14.46
CA VAL A 59 20.10 -2.00 14.67
C VAL A 59 20.19 -2.45 16.13
N GLU A 60 19.69 -1.67 17.08
CA GLU A 60 19.79 -1.96 18.51
C GLU A 60 18.57 -2.74 19.06
N SER A 61 17.42 -2.66 18.37
CA SER A 61 16.17 -3.27 18.83
C SER A 61 15.66 -4.26 17.81
N VAL A 62 15.27 -5.45 18.28
CA VAL A 62 14.60 -6.48 17.46
C VAL A 62 13.15 -6.08 17.16
N LEU A 63 12.57 -5.20 17.98
CA LEU A 63 11.21 -4.71 17.79
C LEU A 63 11.24 -3.34 17.10
N PRO A 64 10.47 -3.17 16.02
CA PRO A 64 10.39 -1.91 15.30
C PRO A 64 9.60 -0.86 16.11
N TYR A 65 9.98 0.41 15.96
CA TYR A 65 9.29 1.53 16.61
C TYR A 65 8.19 2.09 15.71
N GLU A 66 7.15 2.66 16.31
CA GLU A 66 6.12 3.37 15.54
C GLU A 66 6.64 4.74 15.07
N TYR A 67 6.24 5.17 13.87
CA TYR A 67 6.64 6.46 13.30
C TYR A 67 6.27 7.61 14.26
N ASP A 68 5.09 7.51 14.85
CA ASP A 68 4.49 8.45 15.79
C ASP A 68 5.17 8.54 17.16
N MET A 69 6.08 7.63 17.50
CA MET A 69 6.83 7.68 18.75
C MET A 69 7.84 8.83 18.78
N PHE A 70 8.22 9.37 17.62
CA PHE A 70 9.21 10.44 17.49
C PHE A 70 8.57 11.73 16.99
N ASP A 71 9.23 12.86 17.27
CA ASP A 71 8.80 14.20 16.85
C ASP A 71 9.09 14.44 15.36
N PHE A 72 8.64 13.56 14.48
CA PHE A 72 8.66 13.80 13.04
C PHE A 72 7.54 14.74 12.62
N CYS A 73 7.74 15.33 11.45
CA CYS A 73 6.66 16.05 10.80
C CYS A 73 5.62 15.07 10.26
N LYS A 74 4.38 15.43 10.49
CA LYS A 74 3.20 14.70 10.03
C LYS A 74 2.42 15.60 9.09
N ASP A 75 1.68 14.97 8.19
CA ASP A 75 0.71 15.69 7.39
C ASP A 75 -0.42 16.24 8.28
N ALA A 76 -1.03 17.35 7.86
CA ALA A 76 -2.14 17.97 8.60
C ALA A 76 -3.36 17.03 8.74
N LYS A 77 -3.47 16.03 7.88
CA LYS A 77 -4.50 14.99 7.91
C LYS A 77 -3.81 13.64 7.85
N GLU A 78 -3.97 12.85 8.90
CA GLU A 78 -3.52 11.47 8.92
C GLU A 78 -4.42 10.65 7.99
N ILE A 79 -3.88 10.24 6.86
CA ILE A 79 -4.57 9.38 5.89
C ILE A 79 -3.94 8.00 5.95
N ARG A 80 -4.75 6.99 6.31
CA ARG A 80 -4.35 5.58 6.27
C ARG A 80 -4.92 4.96 4.99
N PRO A 81 -4.08 4.69 3.97
CA PRO A 81 -4.55 4.07 2.73
C PRO A 81 -5.02 2.63 2.97
N SER A 82 -5.76 2.09 2.00
CA SER A 82 -6.21 0.69 2.04
C SER A 82 -5.04 -0.25 1.83
N GLU A 83 -4.66 -0.98 2.88
CA GLU A 83 -3.61 -2.00 2.83
C GLU A 83 -4.12 -3.28 2.15
N ASN A 84 -3.20 -4.04 1.54
CA ASN A 84 -3.53 -5.36 1.00
C ASN A 84 -3.83 -6.36 2.14
N LEU A 85 -4.54 -7.45 1.83
CA LEU A 85 -4.95 -8.44 2.84
C LEU A 85 -3.75 -9.03 3.61
N GLY A 86 -2.62 -9.27 2.93
CA GLY A 86 -1.42 -9.79 3.57
C GLY A 86 -0.86 -8.82 4.61
N GLN A 87 -0.76 -7.55 4.24
CA GLN A 87 -0.28 -6.45 5.09
C GLN A 87 -1.14 -6.28 6.35
N VAL A 88 -2.47 -6.39 6.21
CA VAL A 88 -3.39 -6.40 7.34
C VAL A 88 -3.16 -7.61 8.26
N LEU A 89 -2.97 -8.81 7.70
CA LEU A 89 -2.73 -10.02 8.48
C LEU A 89 -1.38 -10.01 9.22
N PHE A 90 -0.35 -9.39 8.63
CA PHE A 90 0.94 -9.20 9.28
C PHE A 90 0.96 -7.99 10.24
N GLY A 91 -0.16 -7.26 10.35
CA GLY A 91 -0.29 -6.14 11.26
C GLY A 91 0.66 -4.97 10.93
N GLU A 92 1.01 -4.83 9.66
CA GLU A 92 1.63 -3.61 9.15
C GLU A 92 0.63 -2.44 9.29
N ARG A 93 1.16 -1.25 9.50
CA ARG A 93 0.38 -0.02 9.63
C ARG A 93 1.14 1.08 8.91
N ILE A 94 0.59 1.54 7.80
CA ILE A 94 1.16 2.64 7.02
C ILE A 94 0.43 3.96 7.32
N GLU A 95 1.21 5.03 7.38
CA GLU A 95 0.76 6.37 7.69
C GLU A 95 1.26 7.35 6.62
N SER A 96 0.50 8.42 6.38
CA SER A 96 0.86 9.45 5.40
C SER A 96 2.08 10.25 5.85
N SER A 97 3.11 10.27 5.00
CA SER A 97 4.29 11.11 5.21
C SER A 97 4.08 12.51 4.64
N PRO A 98 4.77 13.55 5.15
CA PRO A 98 4.64 14.91 4.64
C PRO A 98 5.35 15.14 3.28
N TYR A 99 5.94 14.09 2.70
CA TYR A 99 6.61 14.16 1.42
C TYR A 99 5.62 13.94 0.28
N LYS A 100 5.50 14.95 -0.59
CA LYS A 100 4.64 14.94 -1.77
C LYS A 100 5.46 15.23 -3.01
N PHE A 101 5.45 14.28 -3.95
CA PHE A 101 6.18 14.39 -5.20
C PHE A 101 5.21 14.56 -6.36
N LYS A 102 5.69 15.22 -7.41
CA LYS A 102 5.00 15.25 -8.70
C LYS A 102 5.70 14.32 -9.66
N PHE A 103 4.93 13.58 -10.43
CA PHE A 103 5.48 12.66 -11.39
C PHE A 103 6.36 13.41 -12.41
N LYS A 104 7.60 12.94 -12.58
CA LYS A 104 8.61 13.50 -13.49
C LYS A 104 9.01 14.96 -13.19
N ASP A 105 8.85 15.41 -11.95
CA ASP A 105 9.36 16.69 -11.46
C ASP A 105 10.66 16.47 -10.66
N ASP A 106 11.81 16.89 -11.22
CA ASP A 106 13.12 16.72 -10.58
C ASP A 106 13.37 17.84 -9.57
N ILE A 107 13.04 17.56 -8.31
CA ILE A 107 13.31 18.47 -7.19
C ILE A 107 14.41 17.87 -6.31
N LYS A 108 15.51 18.61 -6.15
CA LYS A 108 16.62 18.22 -5.30
C LYS A 108 16.55 18.93 -3.95
N CYS A 109 16.60 18.15 -2.88
CA CYS A 109 16.75 18.63 -1.50
C CYS A 109 15.75 19.71 -1.09
N LYS A 110 14.44 19.42 -1.22
CA LYS A 110 13.38 20.31 -0.72
C LYS A 110 13.15 20.09 0.77
N THR A 111 13.27 21.16 1.55
CA THR A 111 12.90 21.14 2.97
C THR A 111 11.38 20.98 3.10
N VAL A 112 10.95 19.94 3.80
CA VAL A 112 9.52 19.71 4.09
C VAL A 112 9.10 20.45 5.36
N CYS A 113 9.92 20.37 6.41
CA CYS A 113 9.66 20.97 7.70
C CYS A 113 10.94 21.05 8.55
N THR A 114 10.85 21.70 9.70
CA THR A 114 11.92 21.79 10.70
C THR A 114 11.46 21.25 12.04
N ILE A 115 12.23 20.31 12.60
CA ILE A 115 12.01 19.74 13.94
C ILE A 115 13.10 20.20 14.91
N GLY A 116 12.83 20.16 16.21
CA GLY A 116 13.78 20.57 17.25
C GLY A 116 15.02 19.66 17.35
N PHE A 117 16.15 20.25 17.76
CA PHE A 117 17.46 19.58 17.85
C PHE A 117 17.48 18.33 18.77
N PHE A 118 16.66 18.31 19.83
CA PHE A 118 16.60 17.19 20.77
C PHE A 118 16.05 15.90 20.13
N ALA A 119 15.16 16.02 19.14
CA ALA A 119 14.60 14.87 18.41
C ALA A 119 15.59 14.26 17.42
N CYS A 120 16.44 15.10 16.80
CA CYS A 120 17.43 14.66 15.80
C CYS A 120 18.58 13.84 16.43
N PHE A 121 18.99 14.17 17.67
CA PHE A 121 20.07 13.47 18.37
C PHE A 121 19.80 11.97 18.60
N TRP A 122 18.54 11.61 18.88
CA TRP A 122 18.12 10.21 19.05
C TRP A 122 17.98 9.45 17.71
N PHE A 123 17.62 10.16 16.64
CA PHE A 123 17.33 9.56 15.34
C PHE A 123 18.58 9.19 14.55
N VAL A 124 19.58 10.08 14.48
CA VAL A 124 20.72 9.97 13.54
C VAL A 124 21.62 8.76 13.81
N ASN A 125 21.61 8.20 15.03
CA ASN A 125 22.46 7.06 15.38
C ASN A 125 21.73 5.71 15.41
N LYS A 126 20.39 5.67 15.48
CA LYS A 126 19.66 4.43 15.80
C LYS A 126 18.74 3.92 14.70
N ILE A 127 18.25 4.75 13.80
CA ILE A 127 17.21 4.37 12.83
C ILE A 127 17.75 4.45 11.41
N TYR A 128 17.55 3.41 10.60
CA TYR A 128 18.10 3.33 9.24
C TYR A 128 17.06 3.18 8.12
N SER A 129 15.79 2.88 8.43
CA SER A 129 14.75 2.73 7.41
C SER A 129 13.35 3.04 7.94
N VAL A 130 12.54 3.71 7.12
CA VAL A 130 11.19 4.24 7.46
C VAL A 130 10.23 4.29 6.27
N VAL A 131 10.75 4.41 5.03
CA VAL A 131 9.96 4.83 3.87
C VAL A 131 9.45 3.61 3.10
N LYS A 132 8.12 3.58 2.86
CA LYS A 132 7.46 2.59 1.99
C LYS A 132 6.77 3.31 0.84
N VAL A 133 7.08 2.92 -0.38
CA VAL A 133 6.41 3.44 -1.60
C VAL A 133 5.48 2.31 -2.06
N ASP A 134 4.17 2.50 -1.90
CA ASP A 134 3.13 1.60 -2.42
C ASP A 134 2.57 2.14 -3.75
#